data_AF-A0A7S4STZ1-F1
#
_entry.id   AF-A0A7S4STZ1-F1
#
_cell.length_a   1.000
_cell.length_b   1.000
_cell.length_c   1.000
_cell.angle_alpha   90.00
_cell.angle_beta   90.00
_cell.angle_gamma   90.00
#
_symmetry.space_group_name_H-M   'P 1'
#
loop_
_entity.id
_entity.type
_entity.pdbx_description
1 polymer ?
#
loop_
_entity_poly.entity_id
_entity_poly.type
_entity_poly.pdbx_seq_one_letter_code
_entity_poly.pdbx_strand_id
1 'polypeptide(L)'
;HGQAGLAQALPAPRWGRPCQLPSADLARSRTMFGELTASTPVAEVAAKKPRQEERQTCLPVTVRAIEQALEQRLDAGGELRFHGSEPGMLLLVGMVEAMTRQATSIELSLNDGTSRIKARHYMSDRSSSDLDDLSPGRYVSVFGSVRTAPEVHLAAVGMSLVQSADEVSYHMIEVA
;
A
#
# COMPACT_ATOMS: atom_id res chain seq x y z
N HIS A 1 9.70 -56.14 -33.04
CA HIS A 1 9.35 -56.56 -31.66
C HIS A 1 9.40 -55.29 -30.80
N GLY A 2 8.31 -54.56 -30.54
CA GLY A 2 7.11 -54.95 -29.77
C GLY A 2 7.49 -54.96 -28.28
N GLN A 3 6.92 -54.25 -27.31
CA GLN A 3 5.62 -53.60 -27.05
C GLN A 3 5.88 -52.49 -25.98
N ALA A 4 5.25 -51.31 -26.00
CA ALA A 4 3.93 -50.92 -25.48
C ALA A 4 3.70 -51.06 -23.95
N GLY A 5 3.24 -49.95 -23.33
CA GLY A 5 2.62 -49.88 -21.99
C GLY A 5 3.50 -49.17 -20.94
N LEU A 6 3.05 -48.24 -20.10
CA LEU A 6 1.72 -47.72 -19.79
C LEU A 6 1.93 -46.37 -19.07
N ALA A 7 1.38 -45.29 -19.63
CA ALA A 7 1.32 -43.99 -18.98
C ALA A 7 0.26 -44.03 -17.87
N GLN A 8 0.66 -43.80 -16.62
CA GLN A 8 -0.26 -43.65 -15.50
C GLN A 8 -0.70 -42.19 -15.38
N ALA A 9 -2.02 -42.01 -15.41
CA ALA A 9 -2.72 -40.74 -15.38
C ALA A 9 -2.67 -40.07 -14.00
N LEU A 10 -2.39 -38.77 -14.00
CA LEU A 10 -2.51 -37.88 -12.84
C LEU A 10 -3.99 -37.48 -12.63
N PRO A 11 -4.49 -37.44 -11.39
CA PRO A 11 -5.85 -36.97 -11.11
C PRO A 11 -5.95 -35.45 -11.18
N ALA A 12 -6.92 -34.97 -11.97
CA ALA A 12 -7.26 -33.55 -12.13
C ALA A 12 -7.89 -32.93 -10.86
N PRO A 13 -7.68 -31.63 -10.59
CA PRO A 13 -8.30 -30.93 -9.49
C PRO A 13 -9.80 -30.70 -9.73
N ARG A 14 -10.62 -31.04 -8.73
CA ARG A 14 -12.06 -30.76 -8.67
C ARG A 14 -12.31 -29.26 -8.53
N TRP A 15 -12.72 -28.60 -9.60
CA TRP A 15 -13.22 -27.23 -9.56
C TRP A 15 -14.60 -27.19 -8.91
N GLY A 16 -14.72 -26.32 -7.92
CA GLY A 16 -15.92 -26.09 -7.13
C GLY A 16 -17.10 -25.61 -7.96
N ARG A 17 -18.29 -25.98 -7.48
CA ARG A 17 -19.61 -25.72 -8.06
C ARG A 17 -19.87 -24.22 -8.28
N PRO A 18 -20.60 -23.84 -9.35
CA PRO A 18 -21.10 -22.48 -9.52
C PRO A 18 -22.24 -22.19 -8.54
N CYS A 19 -22.14 -21.04 -7.85
CA CYS A 19 -23.21 -20.48 -7.03
C CYS A 19 -24.41 -20.11 -7.93
N GLN A 20 -25.55 -20.75 -7.68
CA GLN A 20 -26.84 -20.41 -8.26
C GLN A 20 -27.33 -19.07 -7.65
N LEU A 21 -27.56 -18.06 -8.51
CA LEU A 21 -28.36 -16.89 -8.18
C LEU A 21 -29.83 -17.20 -8.46
N PRO A 22 -30.78 -16.93 -7.54
CA PRO A 22 -32.20 -16.97 -7.88
C PRO A 22 -32.64 -15.68 -8.57
N SER A 23 -33.44 -15.89 -9.62
CA SER A 23 -34.10 -14.92 -10.49
C SER A 23 -35.00 -13.92 -9.77
N ALA A 24 -35.13 -12.76 -10.42
CA ALA A 24 -36.17 -11.77 -10.21
C ALA A 24 -37.57 -12.38 -10.26
N ASP A 25 -38.41 -12.00 -9.29
CA ASP A 25 -39.85 -12.21 -9.34
C ASP A 25 -40.58 -10.86 -9.32
N LEU A 26 -41.45 -10.72 -10.31
CA LEU A 26 -42.19 -9.53 -10.70
C LEU A 26 -43.67 -9.80 -10.39
N ALA A 27 -44.22 -9.16 -9.35
CA ALA A 27 -45.68 -9.07 -9.17
C ALA A 27 -46.01 -7.81 -8.35
N ARG A 28 -46.32 -6.70 -9.02
CA ARG A 28 -47.69 -6.23 -9.36
C ARG A 28 -48.65 -6.11 -8.16
N SER A 29 -48.74 -4.87 -7.70
CA SER A 29 -49.94 -4.02 -7.60
C SER A 29 -51.17 -4.57 -6.86
N ARG A 30 -51.50 -3.92 -5.74
CA ARG A 30 -52.90 -3.67 -5.38
C ARG A 30 -53.06 -2.33 -4.66
N THR A 31 -53.75 -1.45 -5.35
CA THR A 31 -54.24 -0.13 -4.94
C THR A 31 -55.28 -0.25 -3.82
N MET A 32 -55.37 0.78 -2.95
CA MET A 32 -56.57 1.61 -2.71
C MET A 32 -56.45 2.38 -1.38
N PHE A 33 -56.80 3.67 -1.44
CA PHE A 33 -57.34 4.55 -0.38
C PHE A 33 -56.49 4.80 0.88
N GLY A 34 -56.25 6.01 1.35
CA GLY A 34 -56.73 7.33 1.01
C GLY A 34 -56.34 8.29 2.14
N GLU A 35 -56.55 9.58 1.90
CA GLU A 35 -56.60 10.68 2.87
C GLU A 35 -55.31 11.49 3.15
N LEU A 36 -55.43 12.76 2.74
CA LEU A 36 -54.52 13.87 2.96
C LEU A 36 -54.49 14.24 4.44
N THR A 37 -53.29 14.43 5.01
CA THR A 37 -53.04 15.63 5.83
C THR A 37 -51.62 16.13 5.55
N ALA A 38 -51.52 17.43 5.26
CA ALA A 38 -50.26 18.13 5.10
C ALA A 38 -49.60 18.29 6.46
N SER A 39 -48.37 17.84 6.59
CA SER A 39 -47.42 18.28 7.61
C SER A 39 -46.04 17.92 7.11
N THR A 40 -45.26 18.93 6.77
CA THR A 40 -43.85 18.82 6.45
C THR A 40 -43.08 18.69 7.76
N PRO A 41 -42.56 17.52 8.17
CA PRO A 41 -41.40 17.52 9.04
C PRO A 41 -40.22 17.88 8.14
N VAL A 42 -39.68 19.08 8.37
CA VAL A 42 -38.31 19.41 7.99
C VAL A 42 -37.45 18.29 8.54
N ALA A 43 -37.02 17.40 7.66
CA ALA A 43 -36.06 16.36 7.98
C ALA A 43 -34.79 17.10 8.40
N GLU A 44 -34.61 17.16 9.71
CA GLU A 44 -33.37 17.42 10.40
C GLU A 44 -32.26 16.71 9.62
N VAL A 45 -31.47 17.50 8.92
CA VAL A 45 -30.31 17.02 8.18
C VAL A 45 -29.35 16.54 9.25
N ALA A 46 -29.45 15.24 9.56
CA ALA A 46 -28.56 14.57 10.48
C ALA A 46 -27.14 14.95 10.07
N ALA A 47 -26.52 15.78 10.91
CA ALA A 47 -25.17 16.26 10.75
C ALA A 47 -24.26 15.03 10.74
N LYS A 48 -23.99 14.51 9.55
CA LYS A 48 -22.88 13.62 9.31
C LYS A 48 -21.67 14.41 9.76
N LYS A 49 -21.08 14.00 10.89
CA LYS A 49 -19.76 14.47 11.34
C LYS A 49 -18.91 14.69 10.09
N PRO A 50 -18.27 15.86 9.91
CA PRO A 50 -17.41 16.07 8.75
C PRO A 50 -16.49 14.88 8.72
N ARG A 51 -16.55 14.10 7.63
CA ARG A 51 -15.61 13.03 7.36
C ARG A 51 -14.27 13.71 7.51
N GLN A 52 -13.61 13.46 8.63
CA GLN A 52 -12.30 14.01 8.92
C GLN A 52 -11.49 13.56 7.72
N GLU A 53 -11.21 14.52 6.84
CA GLU A 53 -10.38 14.32 5.68
C GLU A 53 -9.04 14.02 6.32
N GLU A 54 -8.80 12.73 6.58
CA GLU A 54 -7.56 12.20 7.07
C GLU A 54 -6.57 12.50 5.94
N ARG A 55 -6.06 13.73 5.98
CA ARG A 55 -5.09 14.28 5.05
C ARG A 55 -3.80 13.53 5.32
N GLN A 56 -3.75 12.30 4.82
CA GLN A 56 -2.54 11.54 4.73
C GLN A 56 -1.63 12.32 3.78
N THR A 57 -0.72 13.08 4.37
CA THR A 57 0.28 13.82 3.62
C THR A 57 1.36 12.85 3.15
N CYS A 58 1.81 13.04 1.92
CA CYS A 58 3.04 12.46 1.43
C CYS A 58 4.15 13.47 1.75
N LEU A 59 5.07 13.12 2.64
CA LEU A 59 6.21 13.98 2.95
C LEU A 59 7.50 13.38 2.36
N PRO A 60 8.23 14.14 1.54
CA PRO A 60 9.57 13.78 1.14
C PRO A 60 10.45 13.84 2.41
N VAL A 61 11.19 12.77 2.68
CA VAL A 61 12.07 12.69 3.84
C VAL A 61 13.37 12.02 3.47
N THR A 62 14.42 12.31 4.22
CA THR A 62 15.69 11.58 4.17
C THR A 62 15.68 10.45 5.19
N VAL A 63 16.56 9.45 5.00
CA VAL A 63 16.72 8.36 5.97
C VAL A 63 17.07 8.89 7.36
N ARG A 64 17.94 9.91 7.42
CA ARG A 64 18.33 10.54 8.68
C ARG A 64 17.14 11.20 9.40
N ALA A 65 16.24 11.86 8.67
CA ALA A 65 15.03 12.44 9.28
C ALA A 65 14.13 11.36 9.90
N ILE A 66 14.05 10.19 9.27
CA ILE A 66 13.34 9.02 9.83
C ILE A 66 14.01 8.55 11.12
N GLU A 67 15.33 8.38 11.13
CA GLU A 67 16.09 8.00 12.34
C GLU A 67 15.88 8.99 13.48
N GLN A 68 15.95 10.30 13.21
CA GLN A 68 15.69 11.33 14.22
C GLN A 68 14.25 11.27 14.74
N ALA A 69 13.27 11.06 13.86
CA ALA A 69 11.87 10.89 14.27
C ALA A 69 11.69 9.62 15.13
N LEU A 70 12.47 8.57 14.88
CA LEU A 70 12.46 7.34 15.67
C LEU A 70 13.10 7.54 17.05
N GLU A 71 14.21 8.27 17.13
CA GLU A 71 14.84 8.66 18.41
C GLU A 71 13.86 9.48 19.26
N GLN A 72 13.27 10.52 18.68
CA GLN A 72 12.24 11.34 19.35
C GLN A 72 11.05 10.51 19.83
N ARG A 73 10.67 9.49 19.06
CA ARG A 73 9.61 8.57 19.45
C ARG A 73 10.01 7.72 20.66
N LEU A 74 11.25 7.23 20.73
CA LEU A 74 11.75 6.45 21.86
C LEU A 74 11.75 7.27 23.15
N ASP A 75 12.14 8.55 23.07
CA ASP A 75 12.12 9.46 24.21
C ASP A 75 10.69 9.85 24.66
N ALA A 76 9.77 10.08 23.71
CA ALA A 76 8.41 10.55 24.01
C ALA A 76 7.36 9.42 24.15
N GLY A 77 7.70 8.18 23.81
CA GLY A 77 6.80 7.01 23.88
C GLY A 77 5.58 7.05 22.96
N GLY A 78 5.59 7.89 21.91
CA GLY A 78 4.42 8.24 21.09
C GLY A 78 4.36 7.64 19.68
N GLU A 79 3.55 8.26 18.82
CA GLU A 79 3.49 8.02 17.37
C GLU A 79 4.64 8.73 16.64
N LEU A 80 4.98 8.26 15.44
CA LEU A 80 6.02 8.86 14.60
C LEU A 80 5.50 10.20 14.07
N ARG A 81 6.03 11.31 14.59
CA ARG A 81 5.61 12.66 14.19
C ARG A 81 6.72 13.34 13.42
N PHE A 82 6.37 13.89 12.26
CA PHE A 82 7.25 14.74 11.48
C PHE A 82 6.64 16.14 11.49
N HIS A 83 7.44 17.14 11.91
CA HIS A 83 7.02 18.54 12.01
C HIS A 83 5.71 18.77 12.80
N GLY A 84 5.44 17.96 13.82
CA GLY A 84 4.24 18.09 14.68
C GLY A 84 2.96 17.45 14.15
N SER A 85 2.99 16.83 12.96
CA SER A 85 1.90 16.01 12.43
C SER A 85 2.34 14.55 12.27
N GLU A 86 1.39 13.62 12.30
CA GLU A 86 1.63 12.25 11.84
C GLU A 86 1.59 12.22 10.31
N PRO A 87 2.67 11.82 9.62
CA PRO A 87 2.60 11.59 8.18
C PRO A 87 1.98 10.24 7.90
N GLY A 88 1.07 10.22 6.93
CA GLY A 88 0.49 8.97 6.42
C GLY A 88 1.47 8.24 5.51
N MET A 89 2.13 8.98 4.61
CA MET A 89 3.06 8.43 3.63
C MET A 89 4.36 9.24 3.59
N LEU A 90 5.47 8.54 3.42
CA LEU A 90 6.80 9.09 3.30
C LEU A 90 7.33 8.74 1.93
N LEU A 91 8.02 9.68 1.28
CA LEU A 91 8.72 9.48 0.03
C LEU A 91 10.22 9.55 0.30
N LEU A 92 10.96 8.58 -0.21
CA LEU A 92 12.42 8.49 -0.10
C LEU A 92 12.99 8.13 -1.47
N VAL A 93 14.07 8.78 -1.86
CA VAL A 93 14.88 8.36 -3.00
C VAL A 93 16.21 7.83 -2.47
N GLY A 94 16.71 6.73 -3.04
CA GLY A 94 17.98 6.17 -2.60
C GLY A 94 18.49 5.06 -3.51
N MET A 95 19.75 4.70 -3.34
CA MET A 95 20.38 3.59 -4.04
C MET A 95 20.11 2.27 -3.31
N VAL A 96 19.78 1.22 -4.06
CA VAL A 96 19.66 -0.14 -3.53
C VAL A 96 21.05 -0.73 -3.31
N GLU A 97 21.45 -0.96 -2.06
CA GLU A 97 22.71 -1.64 -1.73
C GLU A 97 22.58 -3.17 -1.76
N ALA A 98 21.44 -3.67 -1.25
CA ALA A 98 21.17 -5.10 -1.18
C ALA A 98 19.68 -5.36 -1.40
N MET A 99 19.38 -6.50 -2.02
CA MET A 99 18.02 -6.95 -2.30
C MET A 99 17.88 -8.43 -1.92
N THR A 100 16.86 -8.74 -1.14
CA THR A 100 16.48 -10.09 -0.75
C THR A 100 15.03 -10.32 -1.15
N ARG A 101 14.81 -11.16 -2.17
CA ARG A 101 13.46 -11.54 -2.60
C ARG A 101 12.99 -12.76 -1.80
N GLN A 102 11.91 -12.62 -1.05
CA GLN A 102 11.20 -13.71 -0.39
C GLN A 102 9.96 -14.08 -1.22
N ALA A 103 9.28 -15.19 -0.88
CA ALA A 103 8.14 -15.69 -1.65
C ALA A 103 6.93 -14.74 -1.70
N THR A 104 6.76 -13.90 -0.66
CA THR A 104 5.61 -12.97 -0.53
C THR A 104 6.02 -11.53 -0.25
N SER A 105 7.32 -11.27 -0.12
CA SER A 105 7.84 -9.94 0.17
C SER A 105 9.24 -9.75 -0.39
N ILE A 106 9.60 -8.52 -0.73
CA ILE A 106 10.94 -8.11 -1.12
C ILE A 106 11.47 -7.23 0.00
N GLU A 107 12.68 -7.53 0.46
CA GLU A 107 13.42 -6.69 1.39
C GLU A 107 14.56 -6.01 0.64
N LEU A 108 14.61 -4.69 0.74
CA LEU A 108 15.59 -3.83 0.10
C LEU A 108 16.36 -3.08 1.19
N SER A 109 17.66 -2.95 0.99
CA SER A 109 18.50 -2.03 1.74
C SER A 109 18.72 -0.80 0.89
N LEU A 110 18.22 0.35 1.34
CA LEU A 110 18.30 1.62 0.64
C LEU A 110 19.31 2.53 1.35
N ASN A 111 20.12 3.22 0.55
CA ASN A 111 21.10 4.20 1.00
C ASN A 111 20.93 5.51 0.23
N ASP A 112 20.61 6.58 0.95
CA ASP A 112 20.41 7.94 0.42
C ASP A 112 21.65 8.84 0.69
N GLY A 113 22.81 8.23 0.98
CA GLY A 113 24.04 8.94 1.35
C GLY A 113 24.06 9.50 2.79
N THR A 114 22.90 9.63 3.44
CA THR A 114 22.78 10.09 4.83
C THR A 114 22.82 8.94 5.84
N SER A 115 22.05 7.88 5.60
CA SER A 115 22.05 6.64 6.38
C SER A 115 21.44 5.49 5.54
N ARG A 116 21.44 4.28 6.09
CA ARG A 116 20.93 3.06 5.46
C ARG A 116 19.67 2.58 6.19
N ILE A 117 18.61 2.30 5.42
CA ILE A 117 17.34 1.77 5.95
C ILE A 117 16.88 0.52 5.21
N LYS A 118 16.18 -0.37 5.93
CA LYS A 118 15.51 -1.53 5.35
C LYS A 118 14.10 -1.14 4.90
N ALA A 119 13.79 -1.37 3.62
CA ALA A 119 12.45 -1.26 3.08
C ALA A 119 11.89 -2.65 2.77
N ARG A 120 10.64 -2.91 3.17
CA ARG A 120 9.94 -4.15 2.87
C ARG A 120 8.73 -3.83 2.00
N HIS A 121 8.68 -4.45 0.83
CA HIS A 121 7.56 -4.39 -0.09
C HIS A 121 6.86 -5.74 -0.13
N TYR A 122 5.56 -5.78 0.12
CA TYR A 122 4.79 -7.00 0.00
C TYR A 122 4.33 -7.16 -1.45
N MET A 123 4.71 -8.26 -2.10
CA MET A 123 4.28 -8.53 -3.46
C MET A 123 2.77 -8.73 -3.46
N SER A 124 2.05 -7.77 -4.01
CA SER A 124 0.62 -7.89 -4.35
C SER A 124 0.51 -8.05 -5.87
N ASP A 125 -0.61 -8.58 -6.38
CA ASP A 125 -0.88 -8.73 -7.83
C ASP A 125 -0.72 -7.44 -8.68
N ARG A 126 -0.52 -6.28 -8.03
CA ARG A 126 -0.20 -4.98 -8.64
C ARG A 126 1.29 -4.64 -8.64
N SER A 127 2.20 -5.60 -8.47
CA SER A 127 3.64 -5.33 -8.59
C SER A 127 3.93 -4.68 -9.94
N SER A 128 4.43 -3.45 -9.89
CA SER A 128 4.87 -2.74 -11.09
C SER A 128 6.06 -3.48 -11.70
N SER A 129 6.16 -3.45 -13.03
CA SER A 129 7.27 -4.02 -13.80
C SER A 129 8.64 -3.51 -13.33
N ASP A 130 8.67 -2.35 -12.66
CA ASP A 130 9.86 -1.75 -12.06
C ASP A 130 10.54 -2.66 -11.01
N LEU A 131 9.80 -3.59 -10.39
CA LEU A 131 10.39 -4.56 -9.45
C LEU A 131 11.23 -5.62 -10.15
N ASP A 132 10.94 -5.96 -11.41
CA ASP A 132 11.71 -6.95 -12.17
C ASP A 132 13.05 -6.38 -12.65
N ASP A 133 13.07 -5.11 -13.07
CA ASP A 133 14.29 -4.39 -13.48
C ASP A 133 15.15 -3.90 -12.29
N LEU A 134 14.65 -4.08 -11.06
CA LEU A 134 15.33 -3.63 -9.85
C LEU A 134 16.58 -4.47 -9.59
N SER A 135 17.74 -3.80 -9.61
CA SER A 135 19.06 -4.39 -9.35
C SER A 135 19.83 -3.57 -8.32
N PRO A 136 20.70 -4.21 -7.50
CA PRO A 136 21.58 -3.48 -6.59
C PRO A 136 22.49 -2.53 -7.38
N GLY A 137 22.69 -1.32 -6.86
CA GLY A 137 23.40 -0.22 -7.53
C GLY A 137 22.50 0.71 -8.35
N ARG A 138 21.19 0.46 -8.43
CA ARG A 138 20.22 1.38 -9.05
C ARG A 138 19.58 2.30 -8.01
N TYR A 139 19.21 3.49 -8.47
CA TYR A 139 18.42 4.43 -7.69
C TYR A 139 16.94 4.12 -7.85
N VAL A 140 16.22 4.20 -6.74
CA VAL A 140 14.80 3.90 -6.67
C VAL A 140 14.12 4.96 -5.82
N SER A 141 12.93 5.35 -6.25
CA SER A 141 12.02 6.20 -5.47
C SER A 141 11.02 5.27 -4.80
N VAL A 142 10.95 5.33 -3.48
CA VAL A 142 10.10 4.46 -2.66
C VAL A 142 9.18 5.34 -1.84
N PHE A 143 7.88 5.03 -1.87
CA PHE A 143 6.92 5.65 -0.98
C PHE A 143 6.20 4.63 -0.12
N GLY A 144 6.02 4.98 1.15
CA GLY A 144 5.48 4.05 2.12
C GLY A 144 5.38 4.62 3.52
N SER A 145 5.10 3.75 4.49
CA SER A 145 4.98 4.12 5.90
C SER A 145 6.04 3.40 6.72
N VAL A 146 6.66 4.09 7.68
CA VAL A 146 7.68 3.48 8.55
C VAL A 146 7.00 2.73 9.68
N ARG A 147 7.42 1.48 9.87
CA ARG A 147 6.97 0.59 10.95
C ARG A 147 8.16 0.28 11.84
N THR A 148 7.94 0.27 13.15
CA THR A 148 9.01 0.11 14.15
C THR A 148 9.08 -1.28 14.78
N ALA A 149 8.04 -2.10 14.59
CA ALA A 149 7.99 -3.47 15.08
C ALA A 149 7.76 -4.41 13.88
N PRO A 150 8.48 -5.55 13.74
CA PRO A 150 9.49 -6.12 14.65
C PRO A 150 10.91 -5.51 14.58
N GLU A 151 11.26 -4.86 13.47
CA GLU A 151 12.47 -4.02 13.30
C GLU A 151 12.02 -2.74 12.61
N VAL A 152 12.80 -1.65 12.66
CA VAL A 152 12.52 -0.45 11.87
C VAL A 152 12.59 -0.80 10.38
N HIS A 153 11.43 -0.81 9.72
CA HIS A 153 11.32 -1.07 8.29
C HIS A 153 10.34 -0.11 7.63
N LEU A 154 10.69 0.36 6.44
CA LEU A 154 9.80 1.11 5.57
C LEU A 154 8.87 0.13 4.84
N ALA A 155 7.59 0.13 5.18
CA ALA A 155 6.57 -0.63 4.44
C ALA A 155 6.28 0.13 3.13
N ALA A 156 6.96 -0.27 2.06
CA ALA A 156 6.84 0.34 0.75
C ALA A 156 5.49 -0.03 0.12
N VAL A 157 4.66 0.96 -0.16
CA VAL A 157 3.39 0.81 -0.87
C VAL A 157 3.65 0.68 -2.37
N GLY A 158 4.62 1.44 -2.87
CA GLY A 158 5.10 1.33 -4.24
C GLY A 158 6.52 1.84 -4.36
N MET A 159 7.16 1.48 -5.47
CA MET A 159 8.47 1.99 -5.83
C MET A 159 8.58 2.10 -7.34
N SER A 160 9.40 3.04 -7.78
CA SER A 160 9.70 3.32 -9.17
C SER A 160 11.20 3.42 -9.36
N LEU A 161 11.70 2.88 -10.48
CA LEU A 161 13.10 3.04 -10.83
C LEU A 161 13.37 4.49 -11.25
N VAL A 162 14.41 5.09 -10.69
CA VAL A 162 14.84 6.44 -11.05
C VAL A 162 15.63 6.38 -12.35
N GLN A 163 15.25 7.18 -13.34
CA GLN A 163 15.88 7.17 -14.66
C GLN A 163 16.98 8.23 -14.79
N SER A 164 16.84 9.36 -14.10
CA SER A 164 17.83 10.44 -14.08
C SER A 164 18.29 10.81 -12.68
N ALA A 165 19.55 11.21 -12.54
CA ALA A 165 20.11 11.77 -11.32
C ALA A 165 19.46 13.12 -10.93
N ASP A 166 18.79 13.79 -11.87
CA ASP A 166 18.00 15.00 -11.59
C ASP A 166 16.92 14.73 -10.55
N GLU A 167 16.23 13.58 -10.61
CA GLU A 167 15.17 13.23 -9.66
C GLU A 167 15.69 13.11 -8.23
N VAL A 168 16.89 12.53 -8.08
CA VAL A 168 17.59 12.45 -6.78
C VAL A 168 17.92 13.84 -6.27
N SER A 169 18.42 14.71 -7.16
CA SER A 169 18.79 16.09 -6.81
C SER A 169 17.57 16.92 -6.41
N TYR A 170 16.45 16.79 -7.14
CA TYR A 170 15.19 17.43 -6.79
C TYR A 170 14.66 16.96 -5.44
N HIS A 171 14.69 15.65 -5.18
CA HIS A 171 14.29 15.09 -3.89
C HIS A 171 15.12 15.68 -2.75
N MET A 172 16.44 15.75 -2.91
CA MET A 172 17.33 16.31 -1.89
C MET A 172 17.09 17.80 -1.63
N ILE A 173 16.67 18.56 -2.64
CA ILE A 173 16.30 19.98 -2.49
C ILE A 173 14.93 20.12 -1.81
N GLU A 174 13.98 19.23 -2.11
CA GLU A 174 12.64 19.28 -1.52
C GLU A 174 12.63 18.92 -0.02
N VAL A 175 13.56 18.07 0.39
CA VAL A 175 13.71 17.64 1.79
C VAL A 175 14.50 18.62 2.66
N ALA A 176 15.41 19.41 2.06
CA ALA A 176 16.33 20.30 2.77
C ALA A 176 15.65 21.56 3.32
#